data_AF-A0A9D8VKK3-F1
#
_entry.id   AF-A0A9D8VKK3-F1
#
_cell.length_a   1.000
_cell.length_b   1.000
_cell.length_c   1.000
_cell.angle_alpha   90.00
_cell.angle_beta   90.00
_cell.angle_gamma   90.00
#
_symmetry.space_group_name_H-M   'P 1'
#
loop_
_entity.id
_entity.type
_entity.pdbx_description
1 polymer ?
#
loop_
_entity_poly.entity_id
_entity_poly.type
_entity_poly.pdbx_seq_one_letter_code
_entity_poly.pdbx_strand_id
1 'polypeptide(L)'
;MKTFLPFLLVSLFLFGCDSETPGFVSATTNPPVIEIYNGTEKPIFYFLIESNTLAFVDLADPCENFQPNLPVGSTLTLPYEQILGFNKDAETAWFMWTDCQGNGDSETIDLF
;
A
#
# COMPACT_ATOMS: atom_id res chain seq x y z
N MET A 1 -18.62 -31.82 -52.99
CA MET A 1 -17.46 -31.19 -52.32
C MET A 1 -17.96 -30.01 -51.51
N LYS A 2 -17.90 -30.08 -50.17
CA LYS A 2 -18.11 -28.93 -49.28
C LYS A 2 -16.88 -28.83 -48.39
N THR A 3 -16.15 -27.74 -48.57
CA THR A 3 -14.85 -27.43 -47.99
C THR A 3 -15.02 -27.16 -46.49
N PHE A 4 -14.34 -27.94 -45.65
CA PHE A 4 -14.26 -27.71 -44.22
C PHE A 4 -13.21 -26.61 -43.97
N LEU A 5 -13.64 -25.49 -43.39
CA LEU A 5 -12.78 -24.38 -42.99
C LEU A 5 -12.39 -24.59 -41.51
N PRO A 6 -11.11 -24.82 -41.15
CA PRO A 6 -10.74 -25.01 -39.76
C PRO A 6 -10.70 -23.65 -39.05
N PHE A 7 -11.46 -23.56 -37.97
CA PHE A 7 -11.49 -22.41 -37.06
C PHE A 7 -10.17 -22.39 -36.27
N LEU A 8 -9.28 -21.45 -36.58
CA LEU A 8 -7.99 -21.30 -35.92
C LEU A 8 -8.19 -20.52 -34.62
N LEU A 9 -8.19 -21.23 -33.49
CA LEU A 9 -8.29 -20.64 -32.16
C LEU A 9 -6.93 -20.04 -31.78
N VAL A 10 -6.77 -18.73 -31.93
CA VAL A 10 -5.59 -18.00 -31.46
C VAL A 10 -5.77 -17.73 -29.97
N SER A 11 -5.13 -18.54 -29.13
CA SER A 11 -5.00 -18.27 -27.70
C SER A 11 -4.00 -17.14 -27.50
N LEU A 12 -4.49 -15.91 -27.29
CA LEU A 12 -3.66 -14.83 -26.76
C LEU A 12 -3.27 -15.17 -25.32
N PHE A 13 -2.02 -15.61 -25.13
CA PHE A 13 -1.38 -15.59 -23.82
C PHE A 13 -1.09 -14.13 -23.47
N LEU A 14 -1.98 -13.54 -22.67
CA LEU A 14 -1.68 -12.32 -21.93
C LEU A 14 -0.66 -12.72 -20.85
N PHE A 15 0.63 -12.55 -21.14
CA PHE A 15 1.63 -12.48 -20.07
C PHE A 15 1.33 -11.18 -19.31
N GLY A 16 0.53 -11.30 -18.25
CA GLY A 16 0.29 -10.23 -17.30
C GLY A 16 1.63 -9.76 -16.73
N CYS A 17 1.80 -8.45 -16.66
CA CYS A 17 2.94 -7.82 -16.04
C CYS A 17 2.84 -8.06 -14.53
N ASP A 18 3.32 -9.21 -14.07
CA ASP A 18 3.33 -9.54 -12.64
C ASP A 18 4.65 -9.02 -12.06
N SER A 19 4.69 -7.71 -11.82
CA SER A 19 5.80 -7.06 -11.14
C SER A 19 5.48 -6.75 -9.68
N GLU A 20 4.52 -7.45 -9.08
CA GLU A 20 4.13 -7.21 -7.69
C GLU A 20 5.27 -7.58 -6.72
N THR A 21 5.41 -6.83 -5.63
CA THR A 21 6.30 -7.23 -4.53
C THR A 21 5.62 -8.33 -3.72
N PRO A 22 6.20 -9.54 -3.63
CA PRO A 22 5.56 -10.66 -2.94
C PRO A 22 5.29 -10.37 -1.46
N GLY A 23 4.15 -10.84 -0.99
CA GLY A 23 3.69 -10.72 0.40
C GLY A 23 2.56 -9.69 0.55
N PHE A 24 2.39 -9.16 1.76
CA PHE A 24 1.36 -8.16 2.05
C PHE A 24 1.82 -7.19 3.13
N VAL A 25 1.24 -5.99 3.13
CA VAL A 25 1.34 -5.04 4.24
C VAL A 25 -0.07 -4.86 4.79
N SER A 26 -0.21 -4.80 6.11
CA SER A 26 -1.52 -4.61 6.76
C SER A 26 -1.44 -3.53 7.82
N ALA A 27 -2.42 -2.62 7.85
CA ALA A 27 -2.65 -1.70 8.95
C ALA A 27 -3.87 -2.16 9.76
N THR A 28 -3.69 -2.43 11.05
CA THR A 28 -4.76 -2.85 11.96
C THR A 28 -4.99 -1.79 13.02
N THR A 29 -6.22 -1.30 13.10
CA THR A 29 -6.64 -0.33 14.11
C THR A 29 -6.87 -1.02 15.46
N ASN A 30 -6.13 -0.60 16.48
CA ASN A 30 -6.26 -1.06 17.86
C ASN A 30 -6.22 0.17 18.80
N PRO A 31 -7.32 0.93 18.94
CA PRO A 31 -7.27 2.24 19.61
C PRO A 31 -6.60 2.18 21.00
N PRO A 32 -5.67 3.11 21.33
CA PRO A 32 -5.33 4.34 20.61
C PRO A 32 -4.09 4.19 19.70
N VAL A 33 -3.82 2.99 19.16
CA VAL A 33 -2.67 2.71 18.30
C VAL A 33 -3.09 2.07 16.98
N ILE A 34 -2.27 2.22 15.95
CA ILE A 34 -2.34 1.43 14.71
C ILE A 34 -1.13 0.50 14.70
N GLU A 35 -1.37 -0.77 14.41
CA GLU A 35 -0.32 -1.75 14.18
C GLU A 35 -0.13 -1.94 12.68
N ILE A 36 1.06 -1.60 12.17
CA ILE A 36 1.41 -1.76 10.76
C ILE A 36 2.41 -2.91 10.65
N TYR A 37 2.04 -3.96 9.93
CA TYR A 37 2.89 -5.14 9.71
C TYR A 37 3.36 -5.18 8.26
N ASN A 38 4.68 -5.36 8.06
CA ASN A 38 5.27 -5.62 6.75
C ASN A 38 5.56 -7.12 6.60
N GLY A 39 4.66 -7.84 5.92
CA GLY A 39 4.80 -9.23 5.53
C GLY A 39 5.37 -9.44 4.12
N THR A 40 5.94 -8.40 3.49
CA THR A 40 6.59 -8.52 2.19
C THR A 40 8.03 -9.04 2.31
N GLU A 41 8.65 -9.40 1.18
CA GLU A 41 10.05 -9.85 1.16
C GLU A 41 11.07 -8.69 1.13
N LYS A 42 10.62 -7.44 1.18
CA LYS A 42 11.48 -6.24 1.12
C LYS A 42 11.09 -5.21 2.20
N PRO A 43 12.02 -4.35 2.65
CA PRO A 43 11.62 -3.20 3.46
C PRO A 43 10.78 -2.25 2.59
N ILE A 44 9.80 -1.60 3.21
CA ILE A 44 8.84 -0.72 2.51
C ILE A 44 8.87 0.69 3.10
N PHE A 45 8.30 1.62 2.35
CA PHE A 45 7.95 2.96 2.80
C PHE A 45 6.47 2.98 3.13
N TYR A 46 6.09 3.61 4.23
CA TYR A 46 4.70 3.89 4.53
C TYR A 46 4.47 5.38 4.82
N PHE A 47 3.26 5.81 4.50
CA PHE A 47 2.66 7.06 4.95
C PHE A 47 1.37 6.75 5.70
N LEU A 48 1.15 7.47 6.79
CA LEU A 48 -0.10 7.41 7.54
C LEU A 48 -0.49 8.83 7.94
N ILE A 49 -1.57 9.31 7.34
CA ILE A 49 -1.96 10.72 7.35
C ILE A 49 -3.44 10.80 7.66
N GLU A 50 -3.87 11.66 8.57
CA GLU A 50 -5.30 11.86 8.79
C GLU A 50 -5.99 12.40 7.53
N SER A 51 -7.16 11.86 7.21
CA SER A 51 -7.84 12.14 5.94
C SER A 51 -8.13 13.63 5.70
N ASN A 52 -8.45 14.38 6.77
CA ASN A 52 -8.69 15.82 6.70
C ASN A 52 -7.43 16.63 6.38
N THR A 53 -6.25 16.06 6.66
CA THR A 53 -4.95 16.69 6.39
C THR A 53 -4.43 16.32 4.99
N LEU A 54 -4.86 15.18 4.44
CA LEU A 54 -4.35 14.64 3.18
C LEU A 54 -4.35 15.64 2.01
N ALA A 55 -5.42 16.44 1.88
CA ALA A 55 -5.56 17.42 0.80
C ALA A 55 -4.52 18.56 0.85
N PHE A 56 -3.79 18.71 1.95
CA PHE A 56 -2.81 19.77 2.18
C PHE A 56 -1.36 19.28 2.15
N VAL A 57 -1.13 17.98 1.96
CA VAL A 57 0.20 17.36 1.98
C VAL A 57 0.63 17.04 0.55
N ASP A 58 1.82 17.52 0.19
CA ASP A 58 2.52 17.10 -1.01
C ASP A 58 3.56 16.04 -0.63
N LEU A 59 3.42 14.82 -1.17
CA LEU A 59 4.29 13.71 -0.85
C LEU A 59 5.49 13.68 -1.79
N ALA A 60 6.68 13.83 -1.22
CA ALA A 60 7.91 13.62 -1.95
C ALA A 60 8.09 12.13 -2.31
N ASP A 61 8.77 11.86 -3.43
CA ASP A 61 9.07 10.50 -3.87
C ASP A 61 9.85 9.75 -2.79
N PRO A 62 9.30 8.66 -2.21
CA PRO A 62 9.95 7.94 -1.14
C PRO A 62 11.28 7.31 -1.55
N CYS A 63 11.44 6.94 -2.83
CA CYS A 63 12.60 6.19 -3.32
C CYS A 63 13.86 7.05 -3.41
N GLU A 64 13.69 8.33 -3.75
CA GLU A 64 14.79 9.27 -3.96
C GLU A 64 15.10 10.08 -2.69
N ASN A 65 14.08 10.35 -1.87
CA ASN A 65 14.22 11.31 -0.77
C ASN A 65 14.32 10.66 0.62
N PHE A 66 13.98 9.37 0.75
CA PHE A 66 13.89 8.71 2.05
C PHE A 66 14.53 7.32 2.03
N GLN A 67 14.78 6.77 3.23
CA GLN A 67 15.09 5.35 3.40
C GLN A 67 13.81 4.60 3.80
N PRO A 68 13.67 3.31 3.42
CA PRO A 68 12.53 2.50 3.85
C PRO A 68 12.35 2.56 5.37
N ASN A 69 11.12 2.83 5.82
CA ASN A 69 10.80 3.09 7.22
C ASN A 69 10.11 1.92 7.93
N LEU A 70 9.87 0.80 7.23
CA LEU A 70 9.35 -0.43 7.84
C LEU A 70 10.09 -1.69 7.36
N PRO A 71 10.94 -2.31 8.20
CA PRO A 71 11.67 -3.53 7.86
C PRO A 71 10.80 -4.75 7.55
N VAL A 72 11.36 -5.72 6.83
CA VAL A 72 10.73 -7.03 6.55
C VAL A 72 10.37 -7.77 7.84
N GLY A 73 9.17 -8.33 7.88
CA GLY A 73 8.69 -9.16 8.99
C GLY A 73 8.52 -8.41 10.30
N SER A 74 8.49 -7.07 10.25
CA SER A 74 8.36 -6.22 11.43
C SER A 74 6.95 -5.66 11.59
N THR A 75 6.57 -5.44 12.85
CA THR A 75 5.35 -4.72 13.22
C THR A 75 5.74 -3.41 13.88
N LEU A 76 5.19 -2.31 13.40
CA LEU A 76 5.24 -1.00 14.03
C LEU A 76 3.94 -0.74 14.79
N THR A 77 4.04 -0.41 16.07
CA THR A 77 2.92 0.11 16.85
C THR A 77 3.03 1.64 16.87
N LEU A 78 2.14 2.32 16.14
CA LEU A 78 2.11 3.78 16.03
C LEU A 78 0.96 4.36 16.86
N PRO A 79 1.23 5.18 17.88
CA PRO A 79 0.19 5.94 18.58
C PRO A 79 -0.52 6.91 17.64
N TYR A 80 -1.83 7.11 17.80
CA TYR A 80 -2.60 8.05 16.97
C TYR A 80 -2.01 9.46 16.98
N GLU A 81 -1.49 9.90 18.13
CA GLU A 81 -0.84 11.21 18.31
C GLU A 81 0.40 11.43 17.40
N GLN A 82 0.93 10.35 16.82
CA GLN A 82 2.07 10.40 15.89
C GLN A 82 1.64 10.30 14.41
N ILE A 83 0.34 10.14 14.12
CA ILE A 83 -0.18 10.20 12.77
C ILE A 83 0.02 11.61 12.22
N LEU A 84 0.44 11.72 10.95
CA LEU A 84 0.65 13.02 10.34
C LEU A 84 -0.68 13.78 10.25
N GLY A 85 -0.68 15.00 10.78
CA GLY A 85 -1.86 15.85 10.81
C GLY A 85 -2.79 15.60 11.99
N PHE A 86 -2.33 14.88 13.03
CA PHE A 86 -3.15 14.45 14.16
C PHE A 86 -4.16 15.48 14.67
N ASN A 87 -5.41 15.04 14.77
CA ASN A 87 -6.55 15.71 15.34
C ASN A 87 -7.36 14.68 16.14
N LYS A 88 -7.58 14.95 17.42
CA LYS A 88 -8.33 14.08 18.33
C LYS A 88 -9.76 13.73 17.86
N ASP A 89 -10.32 14.52 16.95
CA ASP A 89 -11.67 14.36 16.40
C ASP A 89 -11.65 13.71 14.99
N ALA A 90 -10.49 13.28 14.49
CA ALA A 90 -10.39 12.63 13.18
C ALA A 90 -10.88 11.19 13.23
N GLU A 91 -11.80 10.84 12.33
CA GLU A 91 -12.42 9.50 12.27
C GLU A 91 -11.67 8.51 11.40
N THR A 92 -10.85 9.02 10.47
CA THR A 92 -10.16 8.18 9.48
C THR A 92 -8.75 8.67 9.21
N ALA A 93 -7.90 7.74 8.82
CA ALA A 93 -6.58 8.02 8.29
C ALA A 93 -6.41 7.32 6.93
N TRP A 94 -5.65 7.96 6.05
CA TRP A 94 -5.18 7.36 4.82
C TRP A 94 -3.83 6.70 5.07
N PHE A 95 -3.81 5.39 4.86
CA PHE A 95 -2.62 4.56 4.90
C PHE A 95 -2.18 4.27 3.46
N MET A 96 -0.90 4.47 3.18
CA MET A 96 -0.27 4.05 1.93
C MET A 96 1.04 3.37 2.26
N TRP A 97 1.38 2.35 1.50
CA TRP A 97 2.72 1.82 1.45
C TRP A 97 3.20 1.66 0.01
N THR A 98 4.52 1.69 -0.17
CA THR A 98 5.14 1.41 -1.45
C THR A 98 6.56 0.86 -1.30
N ASP A 99 7.05 0.15 -2.32
CA ASP A 99 8.46 -0.16 -2.51
C ASP A 99 9.12 0.81 -3.51
N CYS A 100 10.45 0.71 -3.67
CA CYS A 100 11.18 1.56 -4.63
C CYS A 100 10.82 1.32 -6.11
N GLN A 101 10.00 0.32 -6.41
CA GLN A 101 9.65 -0.10 -7.76
C GLN A 101 8.25 0.39 -8.15
N GLY A 102 7.57 1.12 -7.25
CA GLY A 102 6.23 1.63 -7.44
C GLY A 102 5.13 0.61 -7.17
N ASN A 103 5.47 -0.56 -6.62
CA ASN A 103 4.47 -1.48 -6.08
C ASN A 103 4.01 -0.95 -4.73
N GLY A 104 2.74 -1.15 -4.42
CA GLY A 104 2.18 -0.60 -3.20
C GLY A 104 0.66 -0.74 -3.19
N ASP A 105 0.09 -0.31 -2.08
CA ASP A 105 -1.35 -0.19 -1.93
C ASP A 105 -1.66 1.03 -1.06
N SER A 106 -2.91 1.46 -1.10
CA SER A 106 -3.42 2.48 -0.20
C SER A 106 -4.86 2.20 0.19
N GLU A 107 -5.19 2.50 1.43
CA GLU A 107 -6.51 2.35 1.98
C GLU A 107 -6.84 3.51 2.93
N THR A 108 -8.14 3.73 3.14
CA THR A 108 -8.61 4.56 4.24
C THR A 108 -9.00 3.64 5.38
N ILE A 109 -8.43 3.86 6.55
CA ILE A 109 -8.70 3.10 7.76
C ILE A 109 -9.52 3.93 8.74
N ASP A 110 -10.48 3.28 9.38
CA ASP A 110 -11.25 3.87 10.48
C ASP A 110 -10.41 3.86 11.76
N LEU A 111 -10.48 4.95 12.54
CA LEU A 111 -9.76 5.12 13.80
C LEU A 111 -10.60 4.72 15.03
N PHE A 112 -11.92 4.52 14.87
CA PHE A 112 -12.88 4.25 15.96
C PHE A 112 -13.91 3.18 15.61
#